data_AF-A0A8T2E396-F1
#
_entry.id   AF-A0A8T2E396-F1
#
_cell.length_a   1.000
_cell.length_b   1.000
_cell.length_c   1.000
_cell.angle_alpha   90.00
_cell.angle_beta   90.00
_cell.angle_gamma   90.00
#
_symmetry.space_group_name_H-M   'P 1'
#
loop_
_entity.id
_entity.type
_entity.pdbx_description
1 polymer ?
#
loop_
_entity_poly.entity_id
_entity_poly.type
_entity_poly.pdbx_seq_one_letter_code
_entity_poly.pdbx_strand_id
1 'polypeptide(L)'
;MAMIFCNTLYSSSSPSYLSPLTSKPSRFSKNLRPRAQFQSMEDHDDHLRRKFMEFPYVSPTRKQLMVDLMSTVENRLQSQLLPCNLPPDVRNFNNPNGSAEASLHIRSGDKSSPIDFVIGSWIHCKIPTGVSLNITSISGFLNSSTKAPNFVVELIQSSSKSLVLILDLPHRKDLVLNPDYLKEYYQDTALDSHRQSLLKLPEVNPYVSPSLFVRSAFSPTASMLKIDAEEEDKLEEILRDHVSPAAKEVLEVWLERCVKEEEEKIVVGEEERMELERRDKSFRRKSIEEDLDLQFPRMFGEEVSSRVVHAIKEAFGVL
;
A
#
# COMPACT_ATOMS: atom_id res chain seq x y z
N MET A 1 -2.99 -2.12 3.02
CA MET A 1 -4.22 -2.66 3.62
C MET A 1 -5.05 -3.39 2.55
N ALA A 2 -4.37 -4.23 1.75
CA ALA A 2 -4.73 -4.49 0.36
C ALA A 2 -5.40 -5.85 0.11
N MET A 3 -5.48 -6.73 1.11
CA MET A 3 -5.61 -8.18 0.85
C MET A 3 -6.77 -8.86 1.57
N ILE A 4 -7.71 -8.09 2.13
CA ILE A 4 -8.95 -8.61 2.73
C ILE A 4 -9.88 -9.27 1.69
N PHE A 5 -9.72 -9.00 0.39
CA PHE A 5 -10.52 -9.62 -0.68
C PHE A 5 -10.18 -11.08 -0.98
N CYS A 6 -9.01 -11.57 -0.57
CA CYS A 6 -8.60 -12.95 -0.90
C CYS A 6 -9.34 -13.99 -0.06
N ASN A 7 -9.86 -13.65 1.12
CA ASN A 7 -10.56 -14.62 1.96
C ASN A 7 -11.85 -15.15 1.31
N THR A 8 -12.48 -14.38 0.41
CA THR A 8 -13.71 -14.80 -0.29
C THR A 8 -13.47 -15.60 -1.58
N LEU A 9 -12.26 -15.59 -2.15
CA LEU A 9 -11.99 -16.19 -3.46
C LEU A 9 -11.31 -17.56 -3.41
N TYR A 10 -10.83 -17.99 -2.23
CA TYR A 10 -10.13 -19.27 -2.04
C TYR A 10 -10.91 -20.27 -1.17
N SER A 11 -12.21 -20.09 -0.96
CA SER A 11 -13.04 -21.12 -0.30
C SER A 11 -13.35 -22.28 -1.23
N SER A 12 -12.43 -23.24 -1.33
CA SER A 12 -12.74 -24.61 -1.73
C SER A 12 -11.77 -25.62 -1.12
N SER A 13 -12.31 -26.39 -0.16
CA SER A 13 -11.99 -27.76 0.26
C SER A 13 -10.62 -28.37 -0.13
N SER A 14 -9.80 -28.60 0.89
CA SER A 14 -8.59 -29.44 0.86
C SER A 14 -8.88 -30.90 0.51
N PRO A 15 -7.96 -31.57 -0.20
CA PRO A 15 -7.64 -32.96 0.10
C PRO A 15 -6.17 -33.11 0.50
N SER A 16 -5.99 -33.64 1.69
CA SER A 16 -4.75 -34.16 2.27
C SER A 16 -4.25 -35.40 1.54
N TYR A 17 -2.97 -35.43 1.15
CA TYR A 17 -2.23 -36.67 0.90
C TYR A 17 -0.79 -36.58 1.40
N LEU A 18 -0.37 -37.66 2.07
CA LEU A 18 0.91 -37.87 2.75
C LEU A 18 1.77 -38.89 1.99
N SER A 19 3.11 -38.71 2.13
CA SER A 19 4.20 -39.71 2.09
C SER A 19 4.82 -40.16 0.75
N PRO A 20 6.05 -40.76 0.70
CA PRO A 20 7.30 -40.42 1.43
C PRO A 20 8.64 -40.55 0.61
N LEU A 21 9.69 -39.88 1.11
CA LEU A 21 11.17 -40.16 1.20
C LEU A 21 12.09 -40.71 0.05
N THR A 22 13.37 -40.25 0.17
CA THR A 22 14.72 -40.78 -0.26
C THR A 22 15.32 -40.21 -1.58
N SER A 23 16.63 -39.93 -1.78
CA SER A 23 17.88 -39.91 -0.97
C SER A 23 19.07 -39.26 -1.75
N LYS A 24 19.84 -38.36 -1.08
CA LYS A 24 21.31 -38.03 -1.08
C LYS A 24 22.17 -37.93 -2.41
N PRO A 25 23.51 -37.65 -2.38
CA PRO A 25 24.08 -36.33 -2.73
C PRO A 25 25.21 -36.38 -3.80
N SER A 26 25.66 -35.24 -4.35
CA SER A 26 26.97 -35.16 -5.02
C SER A 26 27.63 -33.77 -4.96
N ARG A 27 28.97 -33.79 -5.04
CA ARG A 27 29.96 -32.77 -4.63
C ARG A 27 30.34 -31.78 -5.76
N PHE A 28 30.78 -30.58 -5.32
CA PHE A 28 31.83 -29.66 -5.85
C PHE A 28 32.61 -30.09 -7.12
N SER A 29 33.13 -29.25 -8.02
CA SER A 29 33.29 -27.79 -8.21
C SER A 29 34.01 -27.62 -9.57
N LYS A 30 33.87 -26.48 -10.28
CA LYS A 30 34.99 -25.79 -10.96
C LYS A 30 34.57 -24.43 -11.53
N ASN A 31 35.11 -23.40 -10.87
CA ASN A 31 35.56 -22.09 -11.35
C ASN A 31 35.29 -21.70 -12.82
N LEU A 32 34.41 -20.71 -13.00
CA LEU A 32 34.50 -19.72 -14.07
C LEU A 32 34.31 -18.35 -13.43
N ARG A 33 35.30 -17.47 -13.57
CA ARG A 33 35.25 -16.07 -13.11
C ARG A 33 34.48 -15.24 -14.15
N PRO A 34 33.35 -14.61 -13.83
CA PRO A 34 32.84 -13.50 -14.62
C PRO A 34 33.46 -12.20 -14.09
N ARG A 35 34.08 -11.48 -15.00
CA ARG A 35 34.57 -10.10 -14.86
C ARG A 35 33.42 -9.22 -14.35
N ALA A 36 33.50 -8.80 -13.10
CA ALA A 36 32.54 -7.85 -12.53
C ALA A 36 32.66 -6.51 -13.26
N GLN A 37 31.67 -6.21 -14.12
CA GLN A 37 31.39 -4.84 -14.49
C GLN A 37 30.76 -4.18 -13.26
N PHE A 38 31.48 -3.25 -12.63
CA PHE A 38 30.90 -2.34 -11.66
C PHE A 38 29.92 -1.42 -12.39
N GLN A 39 28.66 -1.84 -12.48
CA GLN A 39 27.56 -0.89 -12.65
C GLN A 39 27.45 -0.11 -11.34
N SER A 40 27.40 1.23 -11.44
CA SER A 40 27.22 2.12 -10.31
C SER A 40 25.98 1.69 -9.50
N MET A 41 26.06 1.71 -8.16
CA MET A 41 24.92 1.39 -7.29
C MET A 41 23.71 2.31 -7.57
N GLU A 42 23.95 3.55 -8.05
CA GLU A 42 22.90 4.49 -8.45
C GLU A 42 22.11 4.03 -9.69
N ASP A 43 22.79 3.41 -10.67
CA ASP A 43 22.17 2.96 -11.92
C ASP A 43 21.25 1.74 -11.69
N HIS A 44 21.60 0.90 -10.69
CA HIS A 44 20.78 -0.24 -10.30
C HIS A 44 19.54 0.17 -9.48
N ASP A 45 19.67 1.18 -8.60
CA ASP A 45 18.55 1.69 -7.79
C ASP A 45 17.47 2.32 -8.69
N ASP A 46 17.91 3.15 -9.64
CA ASP A 46 17.06 3.77 -10.64
C ASP A 46 16.33 2.74 -11.52
N HIS A 47 17.00 1.66 -11.92
CA HIS A 47 16.38 0.59 -12.68
C HIS A 47 15.25 -0.10 -11.89
N LEU A 48 15.47 -0.41 -10.61
CA LEU A 48 14.45 -1.07 -9.78
C LEU A 48 13.28 -0.12 -9.48
N ARG A 49 13.55 1.17 -9.28
CA ARG A 49 12.50 2.19 -9.17
C ARG A 49 11.66 2.26 -10.45
N ARG A 50 12.30 2.28 -11.64
CA ARG A 50 11.59 2.28 -12.93
C ARG A 50 10.68 1.07 -13.06
N LYS A 51 11.14 -0.12 -12.64
CA LYS A 51 10.35 -1.35 -12.68
C LYS A 51 9.12 -1.29 -11.77
N PHE A 52 9.22 -0.69 -10.58
CA PHE A 52 8.03 -0.41 -9.76
C PHE A 52 7.05 0.52 -10.49
N MET A 53 7.56 1.61 -11.07
CA MET A 53 6.78 2.63 -11.79
C MET A 53 6.20 2.14 -13.14
N GLU A 54 6.49 0.91 -13.57
CA GLU A 54 5.90 0.33 -14.76
C GLU A 54 4.41 0.03 -14.59
N PHE A 55 3.96 -0.29 -13.37
CA PHE A 55 2.60 -0.73 -13.02
C PHE A 55 1.98 -1.63 -14.11
N PRO A 56 2.50 -2.86 -14.30
CA PRO A 56 2.00 -3.77 -15.31
C PRO A 56 0.58 -4.25 -14.98
N TYR A 57 -0.08 -4.89 -15.96
CA TYR A 57 -1.39 -5.56 -15.83
C TYR A 57 -2.62 -4.67 -15.58
N VAL A 58 -2.44 -3.35 -15.46
CA VAL A 58 -3.54 -2.40 -15.26
C VAL A 58 -3.71 -1.47 -16.46
N SER A 59 -4.85 -0.80 -16.54
CA SER A 59 -5.17 0.13 -17.61
C SER A 59 -4.21 1.34 -17.65
N PRO A 60 -4.07 2.02 -18.80
CA PRO A 60 -3.21 3.20 -18.93
C PRO A 60 -3.57 4.30 -17.93
N THR A 61 -4.86 4.58 -17.70
CA THR A 61 -5.28 5.64 -16.77
C THR A 61 -4.96 5.26 -15.32
N ARG A 62 -5.18 4.00 -14.92
CA ARG A 62 -4.81 3.52 -13.59
C ARG A 62 -3.30 3.63 -13.36
N LYS A 63 -2.48 3.23 -14.34
CA LYS A 63 -1.02 3.41 -14.29
C LYS A 63 -0.64 4.88 -14.14
N GLN A 64 -1.20 5.75 -14.97
CA GLN A 64 -0.88 7.18 -14.93
C GLN A 64 -1.19 7.79 -13.57
N LEU A 65 -2.33 7.45 -12.97
CA LEU A 65 -2.68 7.89 -11.62
C LEU A 65 -1.64 7.45 -10.58
N MET A 66 -1.26 6.18 -10.56
CA MET A 66 -0.28 5.68 -9.58
C MET A 66 1.11 6.32 -9.78
N VAL A 67 1.52 6.53 -11.04
CA VAL A 67 2.76 7.23 -11.39
C VAL A 67 2.74 8.67 -10.91
N ASP A 68 1.65 9.40 -11.18
CA ASP A 68 1.50 10.81 -10.79
C ASP A 68 1.55 10.96 -9.27
N LEU A 69 0.83 10.10 -8.54
CA LEU A 69 0.77 10.15 -7.08
C LEU A 69 2.13 9.85 -6.45
N MET A 70 2.80 8.76 -6.85
CA MET A 70 4.13 8.43 -6.32
C MET A 70 5.16 9.51 -6.67
N SER A 71 5.15 10.00 -7.92
CA SER A 71 6.06 11.06 -8.34
C SER A 71 5.83 12.35 -7.55
N THR A 72 4.58 12.69 -7.28
CA THR A 72 4.23 13.86 -6.44
C THR A 72 4.75 13.69 -5.02
N VAL A 73 4.51 12.52 -4.40
CA VAL A 73 5.03 12.19 -3.06
C VAL A 73 6.55 12.34 -3.02
N GLU A 74 7.28 11.69 -3.94
CA GLU A 74 8.74 11.73 -3.94
C GLU A 74 9.30 13.13 -4.22
N ASN A 75 8.70 13.87 -5.15
CA ASN A 75 9.16 15.22 -5.52
C ASN A 75 8.88 16.25 -4.42
N ARG A 76 7.76 16.14 -3.71
CA ARG A 76 7.37 17.09 -2.66
C ARG A 76 8.06 16.81 -1.33
N LEU A 77 8.53 15.58 -1.13
CA LEU A 77 9.16 15.11 0.11
C LEU A 77 10.66 14.80 -0.06
N GLN A 78 11.32 15.36 -1.08
CA GLN A 78 12.73 15.09 -1.37
C GLN A 78 13.66 15.32 -0.17
N SER A 79 13.43 16.39 0.60
CA SER A 79 14.23 16.71 1.79
C SER A 79 13.94 15.83 3.01
N GLN A 80 12.87 15.03 2.94
CA GLN A 80 12.37 14.24 4.06
C GLN A 80 12.62 12.74 3.88
N LEU A 81 12.74 12.25 2.64
CA LEU A 81 12.81 10.82 2.32
C LEU A 81 14.22 10.34 2.01
N LEU A 82 14.67 9.31 2.72
CA LEU A 82 15.88 8.56 2.40
C LEU A 82 15.70 7.74 1.10
N PRO A 83 16.79 7.35 0.40
CA PRO A 83 16.72 6.41 -0.71
C PRO A 83 16.12 5.07 -0.29
N CYS A 84 15.55 4.33 -1.24
CA CYS A 84 15.07 2.98 -0.98
C CYS A 84 16.27 2.06 -0.71
N ASN A 85 16.23 1.26 0.36
CA ASN A 85 17.29 0.33 0.73
C ASN A 85 16.85 -1.14 0.65
N LEU A 86 15.64 -1.42 0.13
CA LEU A 86 15.16 -2.78 -0.06
C LEU A 86 16.04 -3.55 -1.04
N PRO A 87 16.36 -4.83 -0.76
CA PRO A 87 17.14 -5.65 -1.66
C PRO A 87 16.35 -5.97 -2.96
N PRO A 88 17.03 -6.25 -4.09
CA PRO A 88 16.37 -6.44 -5.38
C PRO A 88 15.28 -7.53 -5.39
N ASP A 89 15.48 -8.60 -4.63
CA ASP A 89 14.58 -9.76 -4.50
C ASP A 89 13.38 -9.54 -3.56
N VAL A 90 13.29 -8.35 -2.96
CA VAL A 90 12.12 -7.81 -2.24
C VAL A 90 11.45 -6.69 -3.04
N ARG A 91 12.20 -5.90 -3.81
CA ARG A 91 11.62 -4.86 -4.68
C ARG A 91 10.79 -5.43 -5.82
N ASN A 92 11.20 -6.58 -6.36
CA ASN A 92 10.46 -7.29 -7.38
C ASN A 92 10.53 -8.79 -7.10
N PHE A 93 9.36 -9.42 -7.00
CA PHE A 93 9.28 -10.83 -6.66
C PHE A 93 8.05 -11.46 -7.32
N ASN A 94 8.13 -12.76 -7.52
CA ASN A 94 7.07 -13.54 -8.15
C ASN A 94 7.04 -14.95 -7.54
N ASN A 95 5.89 -15.61 -7.66
CA ASN A 95 5.82 -17.03 -7.38
C ASN A 95 6.64 -17.79 -8.44
N PRO A 96 7.50 -18.76 -8.07
CA PRO A 96 8.26 -19.55 -9.03
C PRO A 96 7.41 -20.26 -10.11
N ASN A 97 6.15 -20.56 -9.82
CA ASN A 97 5.22 -21.16 -10.78
C ASN A 97 4.55 -20.15 -11.76
N GLY A 98 4.82 -18.84 -11.60
CA GLY A 98 4.25 -17.78 -12.44
C GLY A 98 2.78 -17.43 -12.14
N SER A 99 2.24 -17.83 -10.99
CA SER A 99 0.85 -17.53 -10.58
C SER A 99 0.68 -16.13 -9.96
N ALA A 100 1.74 -15.53 -9.43
CA ALA A 100 1.69 -14.19 -8.84
C ALA A 100 2.99 -13.42 -9.09
N GLU A 101 2.89 -12.11 -9.20
CA GLU A 101 4.00 -11.17 -9.38
C GLU A 101 3.71 -9.87 -8.62
N ALA A 102 4.73 -9.25 -8.05
CA ALA A 102 4.57 -8.00 -7.32
C ALA A 102 5.84 -7.14 -7.34
N SER A 103 5.65 -5.88 -6.98
CA SER A 103 6.74 -4.96 -6.69
C SER A 103 6.45 -4.12 -5.45
N LEU A 104 7.51 -3.80 -4.72
CA LEU A 104 7.48 -3.04 -3.48
C LEU A 104 8.51 -1.91 -3.54
N HIS A 105 8.08 -0.71 -3.17
CA HIS A 105 8.93 0.47 -3.05
C HIS A 105 8.72 1.10 -1.68
N ILE A 106 9.77 1.17 -0.85
CA ILE A 106 9.71 1.76 0.48
C ILE A 106 10.80 2.81 0.61
N ARG A 107 10.43 4.00 1.10
CA ARG A 107 11.39 5.05 1.45
C ARG A 107 11.09 5.54 2.86
N SER A 108 12.03 5.34 3.77
CA SER A 108 11.93 5.84 5.14
C SER A 108 12.13 7.35 5.20
N GLY A 109 11.52 8.00 6.17
CA GLY A 109 11.85 9.38 6.53
C GLY A 109 13.23 9.48 7.15
N ASP A 110 13.87 10.64 7.04
CA ASP A 110 15.07 10.96 7.83
C ASP A 110 14.73 11.11 9.32
N LYS A 111 15.73 11.07 10.20
CA LYS A 111 15.55 11.04 11.67
C LYS A 111 14.77 12.21 12.24
N SER A 112 14.87 13.38 11.62
CA SER A 112 14.12 14.59 12.04
C SER A 112 12.78 14.74 11.30
N SER A 113 12.45 13.83 10.39
CA SER A 113 11.24 13.90 9.59
C SER A 113 10.01 13.52 10.43
N PRO A 114 8.83 14.14 10.19
CA PRO A 114 7.56 13.61 10.69
C PRO A 114 7.14 12.31 9.98
N ILE A 115 7.73 12.00 8.83
CA ILE A 115 7.45 10.79 8.06
C ILE A 115 8.19 9.62 8.70
N ASP A 116 7.47 8.51 8.92
CA ASP A 116 8.07 7.22 9.25
C ASP A 116 8.59 6.57 7.97
N PHE A 117 7.68 6.32 7.02
CA PHE A 117 8.01 5.85 5.68
C PHE A 117 6.84 6.07 4.71
N VAL A 118 7.15 6.08 3.42
CA VAL A 118 6.18 5.93 2.33
C VAL A 118 6.37 4.56 1.69
N ILE A 119 5.27 3.89 1.37
CA ILE A 119 5.25 2.55 0.77
C ILE A 119 4.35 2.58 -0.47
N GLY A 120 4.89 2.14 -1.60
CA GLY A 120 4.16 1.86 -2.83
C GLY A 120 4.21 0.36 -3.14
N SER A 121 3.11 -0.18 -3.66
CA SER A 121 3.08 -1.58 -4.10
C SER A 121 2.17 -1.80 -5.31
N TRP A 122 2.50 -2.82 -6.10
CA TRP A 122 1.54 -3.44 -7.00
C TRP A 122 1.64 -4.97 -6.90
N ILE A 123 0.48 -5.64 -7.00
CA ILE A 123 0.35 -7.09 -6.91
C ILE A 123 -0.56 -7.56 -8.04
N HIS A 124 -0.06 -8.52 -8.82
CA HIS A 124 -0.81 -9.29 -9.79
C HIS A 124 -0.88 -10.75 -9.34
N CYS A 125 -2.06 -11.35 -9.31
CA CYS A 125 -2.23 -12.77 -9.03
C CYS A 125 -3.28 -13.40 -9.94
N LYS A 126 -2.94 -14.53 -10.56
CA LYS A 126 -3.88 -15.38 -11.31
C LYS A 126 -4.64 -16.25 -10.31
N ILE A 127 -5.94 -16.02 -10.21
CA ILE A 127 -6.81 -16.79 -9.33
C ILE A 127 -7.20 -18.09 -10.07
N PRO A 128 -7.31 -19.25 -9.39
CA PRO A 128 -7.64 -20.52 -10.04
C PRO A 128 -8.94 -20.53 -10.85
N THR A 129 -9.86 -19.61 -10.57
CA THR A 129 -11.12 -19.43 -11.32
C THR A 129 -10.92 -18.79 -12.70
N GLY A 130 -9.70 -18.40 -13.07
CA GLY A 130 -9.34 -17.81 -14.36
C GLY A 130 -9.39 -16.28 -14.40
N VAL A 131 -9.81 -15.62 -13.31
CA VAL A 131 -9.73 -14.16 -13.17
C VAL A 131 -8.40 -13.73 -12.54
N SER A 132 -8.03 -12.46 -12.72
CA SER A 132 -6.85 -11.87 -12.09
C SER A 132 -7.21 -10.93 -10.95
N LEU A 133 -6.40 -10.95 -9.90
CA LEU A 133 -6.34 -9.93 -8.87
C LEU A 133 -5.26 -8.92 -9.24
N ASN A 134 -5.63 -7.64 -9.34
CA ASN A 134 -4.70 -6.53 -9.54
C ASN A 134 -4.89 -5.48 -8.45
N ILE A 135 -3.86 -5.30 -7.62
CA ILE A 135 -3.82 -4.30 -6.55
C ILE A 135 -2.71 -3.31 -6.84
N THR A 136 -2.99 -2.02 -6.64
CA THR A 136 -2.01 -0.95 -6.69
C THR A 136 -2.27 -0.01 -5.52
N SER A 137 -1.26 0.25 -4.70
CA SER A 137 -1.43 1.09 -3.50
C SER A 137 -0.24 2.01 -3.25
N ILE A 138 -0.53 3.14 -2.61
CA ILE A 138 0.44 4.05 -2.03
C ILE A 138 -0.04 4.40 -0.63
N SER A 139 0.84 4.37 0.36
CA SER A 139 0.54 4.80 1.72
C SER A 139 1.69 5.61 2.30
N GLY A 140 1.36 6.66 3.05
CA GLY A 140 2.29 7.48 3.80
C GLY A 140 2.02 7.31 5.29
N PHE A 141 3.02 6.87 6.04
CA PHE A 141 2.96 6.70 7.48
C PHE A 141 3.76 7.80 8.17
N LEU A 142 3.12 8.47 9.13
CA LEU A 142 3.77 9.43 10.01
C LEU A 142 4.21 8.76 11.31
N ASN A 143 5.30 9.25 11.89
CA ASN A 143 5.82 8.76 13.16
C ASN A 143 5.21 9.54 14.35
N SER A 144 5.62 9.20 15.58
CA SER A 144 5.06 9.78 16.80
C SER A 144 5.54 11.21 17.12
N SER A 145 6.40 11.81 16.29
CA SER A 145 6.77 13.24 16.41
C SER A 145 5.64 14.19 15.99
N THR A 146 4.61 13.68 15.33
CA THR A 146 3.40 14.43 14.96
C THR A 146 2.15 13.60 15.29
N LYS A 147 1.03 14.26 15.56
CA LYS A 147 -0.29 13.63 15.72
C LYS A 147 -1.07 13.48 14.39
N ALA A 148 -0.59 14.10 13.32
CA ALA A 148 -1.35 14.24 12.09
C ALA A 148 -1.73 12.89 11.45
N PRO A 149 -2.81 12.82 10.64
CA PRO A 149 -3.25 11.62 9.95
C PRO A 149 -2.21 11.02 8.98
N ASN A 150 -2.36 9.72 8.71
CA ASN A 150 -1.63 9.04 7.64
C ASN A 150 -2.28 9.33 6.26
N PHE A 151 -1.71 8.80 5.19
CA PHE A 151 -2.29 8.82 3.83
C PHE A 151 -2.40 7.42 3.25
N VAL A 152 -3.47 7.16 2.51
CA VAL A 152 -3.63 5.91 1.74
C VAL A 152 -4.49 6.10 0.51
N VAL A 153 -4.05 5.49 -0.58
CA VAL A 153 -4.81 5.27 -1.80
C VAL A 153 -4.57 3.84 -2.27
N GLU A 154 -5.65 3.07 -2.47
CA GLU A 154 -5.60 1.71 -3.00
C GLU A 154 -6.67 1.52 -4.07
N LEU A 155 -6.27 0.90 -5.18
CA LEU A 155 -7.16 0.41 -6.22
C LEU A 155 -7.06 -1.10 -6.24
N ILE A 156 -8.21 -1.78 -6.14
CA ILE A 156 -8.28 -3.24 -6.02
C ILE A 156 -9.30 -3.77 -7.02
N GLN A 157 -8.83 -4.63 -7.93
CA GLN A 157 -9.69 -5.28 -8.91
C GLN A 157 -9.49 -6.78 -8.83
N SER A 158 -10.51 -7.50 -8.35
CA SER A 158 -10.50 -8.95 -8.20
C SER A 158 -11.45 -9.67 -9.17
N SER A 159 -12.17 -8.91 -10.00
CA SER A 159 -13.03 -9.41 -11.08
C SER A 159 -13.11 -8.38 -12.21
N SER A 160 -13.64 -8.78 -13.36
CA SER A 160 -13.89 -7.87 -14.48
C SER A 160 -15.08 -6.91 -14.26
N LYS A 161 -15.79 -7.02 -13.14
CA LYS A 161 -17.06 -6.29 -12.93
C LYS A 161 -16.94 -5.02 -12.11
N SER A 162 -15.93 -4.92 -11.25
CA SER A 162 -15.81 -3.78 -10.35
C SER A 162 -14.39 -3.49 -9.94
N LEU A 163 -14.07 -2.21 -9.81
CA LEU A 163 -12.86 -1.68 -9.21
C LEU A 163 -13.21 -1.08 -7.84
N VAL A 164 -12.50 -1.49 -6.79
CA VAL A 164 -12.63 -0.89 -5.47
C VAL A 164 -11.58 0.21 -5.31
N LEU A 165 -12.02 1.38 -4.87
CA LEU A 165 -11.20 2.50 -4.45
C LEU A 165 -11.27 2.64 -2.93
N ILE A 166 -10.09 2.75 -2.32
CA ILE A 166 -9.89 3.17 -0.95
C ILE A 166 -9.04 4.44 -1.01
N LEU A 167 -9.59 5.58 -0.60
CA LEU A 167 -8.86 6.84 -0.54
C LEU A 167 -9.20 7.55 0.77
N ASP A 168 -8.20 7.78 1.62
CA ASP A 168 -8.42 8.34 2.95
C ASP A 168 -7.16 8.97 3.55
N LEU A 169 -7.38 9.77 4.60
CA LEU A 169 -6.37 10.13 5.60
C LEU A 169 -6.67 9.43 6.95
N PRO A 170 -6.15 8.22 7.21
CA PRO A 170 -6.50 7.46 8.40
C PRO A 170 -6.10 8.18 9.69
N HIS A 171 -7.07 8.28 10.61
CA HIS A 171 -6.91 8.96 11.90
C HIS A 171 -5.95 8.21 12.82
N ARG A 172 -5.12 8.95 13.56
CA ARG A 172 -4.14 8.39 14.53
C ARG A 172 -4.52 8.59 15.99
N LYS A 173 -5.59 9.34 16.28
CA LYS A 173 -6.18 9.51 17.61
C LYS A 173 -7.63 9.03 17.62
N ASP A 174 -8.11 8.56 18.77
CA ASP A 174 -9.53 8.24 18.94
C ASP A 174 -10.39 9.50 18.72
N LEU A 175 -11.29 9.45 17.74
CA LEU A 175 -12.07 10.60 17.29
C LEU A 175 -13.21 10.98 18.25
N VAL A 176 -13.66 10.06 19.11
CA VAL A 176 -14.68 10.35 20.12
C VAL A 176 -14.04 11.02 21.33
N LEU A 177 -12.86 10.55 21.75
CA LEU A 177 -12.10 11.16 22.83
C LEU A 177 -11.48 12.52 22.43
N ASN A 178 -11.24 12.74 21.14
CA ASN A 178 -10.55 13.94 20.62
C ASN A 178 -11.41 14.64 19.55
N PRO A 179 -12.53 15.29 19.93
CA PRO A 179 -13.38 16.01 18.97
C PRO A 179 -12.64 17.14 18.25
N ASP A 180 -11.66 17.76 18.91
CA ASP A 180 -10.85 18.84 18.34
C ASP A 180 -9.99 18.33 17.16
N TYR A 181 -9.47 17.09 17.28
CA TYR A 181 -8.74 16.41 16.21
C TYR A 181 -9.64 16.10 15.02
N LEU A 182 -10.88 15.64 15.29
CA LEU A 182 -11.88 15.40 14.25
C LEU A 182 -12.18 16.70 13.49
N LYS A 183 -12.34 17.80 14.23
CA LYS A 183 -12.59 19.12 13.63
C LYS A 183 -11.42 19.57 12.75
N GLU A 184 -10.21 19.58 13.31
CA GLU A 184 -8.98 20.08 12.67
C GLU A 184 -8.68 19.39 11.35
N TYR A 185 -8.70 18.05 11.32
CA TYR A 185 -8.24 17.31 10.13
C TYR A 185 -9.36 16.92 9.16
N TYR A 186 -10.62 16.90 9.60
CA TYR A 186 -11.72 16.36 8.78
C TYR A 186 -12.91 17.30 8.57
N GLN A 187 -13.27 18.12 9.56
CA GLN A 187 -14.40 19.06 9.40
C GLN A 187 -13.96 20.39 8.79
N ASP A 188 -12.76 20.87 9.16
CA ASP A 188 -12.19 22.12 8.66
C ASP A 188 -11.49 21.93 7.29
N THR A 189 -11.50 20.71 6.76
CA THR A 189 -10.93 20.35 5.45
C THR A 189 -12.04 19.96 4.46
N ALA A 190 -11.68 19.82 3.18
CA ALA A 190 -12.63 19.45 2.12
C ALA A 190 -12.78 17.93 1.93
N LEU A 191 -12.25 17.09 2.83
CA LEU A 191 -12.10 15.65 2.60
C LEU A 191 -13.43 14.94 2.25
N ASP A 192 -14.51 15.25 2.97
CA ASP A 192 -15.81 14.60 2.72
C ASP A 192 -16.41 14.99 1.36
N SER A 193 -16.04 16.17 0.83
CA SER A 193 -16.55 16.65 -0.46
C SER A 193 -16.12 15.74 -1.62
N HIS A 194 -14.91 15.18 -1.58
CA HIS A 194 -14.42 14.26 -2.62
C HIS A 194 -15.22 12.95 -2.60
N ARG A 195 -15.48 12.38 -1.41
CA ARG A 195 -16.32 11.19 -1.25
C ARG A 195 -17.73 11.42 -1.79
N GLN A 196 -18.35 12.54 -1.39
CA GLN A 196 -19.69 12.90 -1.85
C GLN A 196 -19.73 13.18 -3.35
N SER A 197 -18.70 13.82 -3.92
CA SER A 197 -18.61 14.12 -5.34
C SER A 197 -18.55 12.84 -6.17
N LEU A 198 -17.69 11.88 -5.78
CA LEU A 198 -17.56 10.59 -6.46
C LEU A 198 -18.86 9.78 -6.37
N LEU A 199 -19.55 9.78 -5.22
CA LEU A 199 -20.82 9.08 -5.03
C LEU A 199 -22.00 9.65 -5.85
N LYS A 200 -21.86 10.81 -6.50
CA LYS A 200 -22.88 11.33 -7.42
C LYS A 200 -22.84 10.66 -8.79
N LEU A 201 -21.75 9.96 -9.12
CA LEU A 201 -21.60 9.27 -10.39
C LEU A 201 -22.45 7.98 -10.38
N PRO A 202 -23.24 7.70 -11.43
CA PRO A 202 -24.13 6.53 -11.47
C PRO A 202 -23.42 5.18 -11.26
N GLU A 203 -22.18 5.07 -11.72
CA GLU A 203 -21.36 3.85 -11.68
C GLU A 203 -20.64 3.66 -10.34
N VAL A 204 -20.70 4.64 -9.43
CA VAL A 204 -19.95 4.66 -8.19
C VAL A 204 -20.88 4.43 -7.00
N ASN A 205 -20.61 3.33 -6.28
CA ASN A 205 -21.40 2.88 -5.15
C ASN A 205 -20.54 2.78 -3.88
N PRO A 206 -21.12 2.84 -2.68
CA PRO A 206 -20.39 2.56 -1.45
C PRO A 206 -19.78 1.14 -1.45
N TYR A 207 -18.52 1.04 -1.08
CA TYR A 207 -17.87 -0.23 -0.74
C TYR A 207 -17.85 -0.41 0.78
N VAL A 208 -18.38 -1.52 1.26
CA VAL A 208 -18.35 -1.89 2.67
C VAL A 208 -17.40 -3.07 2.85
N SER A 209 -16.23 -2.80 3.44
CA SER A 209 -15.20 -3.84 3.64
C SER A 209 -15.72 -5.02 4.46
N PRO A 210 -15.41 -6.28 4.12
CA PRO A 210 -15.72 -7.42 4.98
C PRO A 210 -15.05 -7.35 6.37
N SER A 211 -13.89 -6.69 6.49
CA SER A 211 -13.18 -6.54 7.77
C SER A 211 -13.71 -5.34 8.55
N LEU A 212 -14.24 -5.58 9.75
CA LEU A 212 -14.63 -4.53 10.69
C LEU A 212 -13.42 -3.73 11.17
N PHE A 213 -12.25 -4.37 11.28
CA PHE A 213 -11.00 -3.69 11.64
C PHE A 213 -10.68 -2.60 10.61
N VAL A 214 -10.75 -2.93 9.31
CA VAL A 214 -10.62 -1.94 8.24
C VAL A 214 -11.64 -0.82 8.39
N ARG A 215 -12.94 -1.13 8.55
CA ARG A 215 -13.98 -0.10 8.70
C ARG A 215 -13.69 0.87 9.86
N SER A 216 -13.12 0.36 10.95
CA SER A 216 -12.80 1.16 12.14
C SER A 216 -11.51 1.98 12.02
N ALA A 217 -10.59 1.58 11.14
CA ALA A 217 -9.29 2.24 11.00
C ALA A 217 -9.34 3.46 10.07
N PHE A 218 -10.25 3.45 9.09
CA PHE A 218 -10.44 4.56 8.15
C PHE A 218 -11.25 5.70 8.79
N SER A 219 -11.02 6.92 8.31
CA SER A 219 -11.68 8.12 8.81
C SER A 219 -13.18 8.17 8.45
N PRO A 220 -13.97 9.02 9.13
CA PRO A 220 -15.37 9.28 8.77
C PRO A 220 -15.56 9.87 7.36
N THR A 221 -14.50 10.40 6.75
CA THR A 221 -14.52 11.02 5.41
C THR A 221 -13.97 10.11 4.31
N ALA A 222 -13.60 8.86 4.66
CA ALA A 222 -12.95 7.93 3.74
C ALA A 222 -13.81 7.63 2.51
N SER A 223 -13.20 7.75 1.32
CA SER A 223 -13.78 7.31 0.06
C SER A 223 -13.60 5.80 -0.09
N MET A 224 -14.49 5.04 0.55
CA MET A 224 -14.61 3.58 0.42
C MET A 224 -15.63 3.27 -0.67
N LEU A 225 -15.18 3.13 -1.91
CA LEU A 225 -16.05 3.13 -3.11
C LEU A 225 -15.83 1.89 -3.98
N LYS A 226 -16.89 1.46 -4.65
CA LYS A 226 -16.90 0.44 -5.68
C LYS A 226 -17.39 1.07 -6.97
N ILE A 227 -16.56 1.03 -8.00
CA ILE A 227 -16.82 1.57 -9.33
C ILE A 227 -17.13 0.40 -10.25
N ASP A 228 -18.22 0.48 -10.99
CA ASP A 228 -18.55 -0.53 -11.99
C ASP A 228 -17.50 -0.50 -13.11
N ALA A 229 -17.02 -1.68 -13.50
CA ALA A 229 -15.90 -1.86 -14.41
C ALA A 229 -16.26 -2.67 -15.67
N GLU A 230 -17.56 -2.88 -15.92
CA GLU A 230 -18.04 -3.63 -17.09
C GLU A 230 -17.83 -2.87 -18.40
N GLU A 231 -17.94 -1.53 -18.37
CA GLU A 231 -17.68 -0.65 -19.51
C GLU A 231 -16.32 0.02 -19.35
N GLU A 232 -15.31 -0.49 -20.07
CA GLU A 232 -13.90 -0.10 -19.91
C GLU A 232 -13.65 1.38 -20.19
N ASP A 233 -14.23 1.91 -21.27
CA ASP A 233 -14.10 3.34 -21.62
C ASP A 233 -14.67 4.25 -20.54
N LYS A 234 -15.79 3.85 -19.92
CA LYS A 234 -16.41 4.61 -18.84
C LYS A 234 -15.60 4.55 -17.55
N LEU A 235 -15.01 3.40 -17.23
CA LEU A 235 -14.08 3.26 -16.11
C LEU A 235 -12.85 4.18 -16.28
N GLU A 236 -12.28 4.21 -17.49
CA GLU A 236 -11.14 5.09 -17.79
C GLU A 236 -11.51 6.57 -17.66
N GLU A 237 -12.71 6.98 -18.08
CA GLU A 237 -13.25 8.33 -17.86
C GLU A 237 -13.37 8.65 -16.37
N ILE A 238 -14.01 7.78 -15.59
CA ILE A 238 -14.17 7.97 -14.14
C ILE A 238 -12.81 8.09 -13.44
N LEU A 239 -11.86 7.23 -13.80
CA LEU A 239 -10.52 7.27 -13.23
C LEU A 239 -9.79 8.58 -13.56
N ARG A 240 -9.85 9.03 -14.82
CA ARG A 240 -9.13 10.20 -15.30
C ARG A 240 -9.73 11.50 -14.80
N ASP A 241 -11.04 11.64 -14.91
CA ASP A 241 -11.73 12.92 -14.78
C ASP A 241 -12.29 13.15 -13.36
N HIS A 242 -12.43 12.09 -12.55
CA HIS A 242 -13.00 12.17 -11.20
C HIS A 242 -12.10 11.60 -10.10
N VAL A 243 -11.65 10.34 -10.22
CA VAL A 243 -10.82 9.72 -9.17
C VAL A 243 -9.43 10.36 -9.11
N SER A 244 -8.81 10.64 -10.26
CA SER A 244 -7.47 11.21 -10.30
C SER A 244 -7.39 12.60 -9.66
N PRO A 245 -8.29 13.57 -9.97
CA PRO A 245 -8.34 14.84 -9.25
C PRO A 245 -8.56 14.66 -7.75
N ALA A 246 -9.55 13.86 -7.35
CA ALA A 246 -9.86 13.61 -5.95
C ALA A 246 -8.66 13.04 -5.16
N ALA A 247 -7.97 12.04 -5.71
CA ALA A 247 -6.81 11.44 -5.08
C ALA A 247 -5.64 12.43 -4.96
N LYS A 248 -5.43 13.28 -5.97
CA LYS A 248 -4.39 14.33 -5.95
C LYS A 248 -4.73 15.42 -4.94
N GLU A 249 -5.99 15.82 -4.82
CA GLU A 249 -6.45 16.83 -3.86
C GLU A 249 -6.35 16.30 -2.41
N VAL A 250 -6.74 15.05 -2.15
CA VAL A 250 -6.55 14.42 -0.83
C VAL A 250 -5.06 14.29 -0.48
N LEU A 251 -4.22 13.93 -1.46
CA LEU A 251 -2.76 13.91 -1.27
C LEU A 251 -2.22 15.32 -0.96
N GLU A 252 -2.71 16.35 -1.63
CA GLU A 252 -2.31 17.75 -1.38
C GLU A 252 -2.68 18.16 0.05
N VAL A 253 -3.88 17.81 0.54
CA VAL A 253 -4.26 18.04 1.94
C VAL A 253 -3.29 17.34 2.90
N TRP A 254 -2.87 16.10 2.60
CA TRP A 254 -1.90 15.41 3.43
C TRP A 254 -0.53 16.10 3.45
N LEU A 255 -0.01 16.45 2.26
CA LEU A 255 1.29 17.12 2.13
C LEU A 255 1.29 18.48 2.85
N GLU A 256 0.23 19.27 2.67
CA GLU A 256 0.17 20.65 3.16
C GLU A 256 -0.32 20.79 4.60
N ARG A 257 -1.13 19.84 5.09
CA ARG A 257 -1.79 19.95 6.40
C ARG A 257 -1.36 18.88 7.40
N CYS A 258 -0.80 17.77 6.94
CA CYS A 258 -0.38 16.67 7.81
C CYS A 258 1.15 16.55 7.89
N VAL A 259 1.84 16.75 6.76
CA VAL A 259 3.31 16.62 6.69
C VAL A 259 4.02 17.95 6.92
N LYS A 260 3.53 19.05 6.32
CA LYS A 260 4.19 20.35 6.44
C LYS A 260 4.24 20.84 7.88
N GLU A 261 5.45 21.22 8.28
CA GLU A 261 5.73 21.92 9.52
C GLU A 261 5.33 23.39 9.36
N GLU A 262 4.18 23.80 9.88
CA GLU A 262 4.03 25.21 10.28
C GLU A 262 4.93 25.43 11.51
N GLU A 263 5.61 26.59 11.57
CA GLU A 263 6.75 26.92 12.45
C GLU A 263 6.55 26.69 13.96
N GLU A 264 5.33 26.45 14.41
CA GLU A 264 5.08 26.00 15.77
C GLU A 264 5.37 24.51 15.87
N LYS A 265 6.60 24.19 16.29
CA LYS A 265 6.99 22.87 16.80
C LYS A 265 6.03 22.46 17.93
N ILE A 266 4.87 21.90 17.58
CA ILE A 266 4.01 21.22 18.54
C ILE A 266 4.76 19.96 18.92
N VAL A 267 5.63 20.10 19.93
CA VAL A 267 6.27 18.97 20.58
C VAL A 267 5.13 18.14 21.15
N VAL A 268 4.85 17.01 20.51
CA VAL A 268 3.84 16.06 20.97
C VAL A 268 4.20 15.68 22.42
N GLY A 269 3.27 15.90 23.33
CA GLY A 269 3.48 15.61 24.75
C GLY A 269 3.78 14.13 24.97
N GLU A 270 4.54 13.79 26.01
CA GLU A 270 5.00 12.41 26.25
C GLU A 270 3.86 11.39 26.30
N GLU A 271 2.74 11.70 26.97
CA GLU A 271 1.55 10.84 27.02
C GLU A 271 0.91 10.65 25.64
N GLU A 272 0.73 11.74 24.89
CA GLU A 272 0.17 11.70 23.54
C GLU A 272 1.07 10.90 22.59
N ARG A 273 2.39 11.08 22.70
CA ARG A 273 3.38 10.35 21.90
C ARG A 273 3.32 8.85 22.16
N MET A 274 3.23 8.45 23.43
CA MET A 274 3.11 7.04 23.82
C MET A 274 1.81 6.42 23.31
N GLU A 275 0.69 7.15 23.37
CA GLU A 275 -0.60 6.67 22.88
C GLU A 275 -0.60 6.52 21.35
N LEU A 276 -0.03 7.48 20.62
CA LEU A 276 0.18 7.39 19.17
C LEU A 276 1.01 6.14 18.82
N GLU A 277 2.14 5.94 19.48
CA GLU A 277 3.02 4.78 19.22
C GLU A 277 2.32 3.45 19.52
N ARG A 278 1.55 3.38 20.62
CA ARG A 278 0.78 2.19 20.98
C ARG A 278 -0.29 1.87 19.93
N ARG A 279 -1.06 2.88 19.50
CA ARG A 279 -2.12 2.71 18.50
C ARG A 279 -1.53 2.38 17.12
N ASP A 280 -0.47 3.06 16.71
CA ASP A 280 0.21 2.80 15.44
C ASP A 280 0.77 1.38 15.38
N LYS A 281 1.45 0.91 16.44
CA LYS A 281 1.94 -0.48 16.51
C LYS A 281 0.80 -1.50 16.43
N SER A 282 -0.30 -1.24 17.14
CA SER A 282 -1.49 -2.09 17.10
C SER A 282 -2.08 -2.16 15.69
N PHE A 283 -2.24 -1.01 15.04
CA PHE A 283 -2.74 -0.92 13.67
C PHE A 283 -1.86 -1.67 12.68
N ARG A 284 -0.55 -1.42 12.73
CA ARG A 284 0.46 -2.01 11.84
C ARG A 284 0.51 -3.53 11.97
N ARG A 285 0.60 -4.04 13.20
CA ARG A 285 0.61 -5.48 13.47
C ARG A 285 -0.65 -6.15 12.94
N LYS A 286 -1.82 -5.60 13.28
CA LYS A 286 -3.10 -6.18 12.90
C LYS A 286 -3.31 -6.18 11.39
N SER A 287 -2.87 -5.12 10.71
CA SER A 287 -2.88 -5.05 9.24
C SER A 287 -2.00 -6.13 8.61
N ILE A 288 -0.78 -6.33 9.12
CA ILE A 288 0.13 -7.37 8.60
C ILE A 288 -0.44 -8.77 8.82
N GLU A 289 -0.99 -9.04 10.00
CA GLU A 289 -1.62 -10.33 10.31
C GLU A 289 -2.83 -10.62 9.40
N GLU A 290 -3.69 -9.64 9.17
CA GLU A 290 -4.91 -9.82 8.38
C GLU A 290 -4.67 -9.82 6.86
N ASP A 291 -3.69 -9.06 6.36
CA ASP A 291 -3.47 -8.87 4.91
C ASP A 291 -2.26 -9.61 4.34
N LEU A 292 -1.20 -9.83 5.14
CA LEU A 292 0.05 -10.39 4.64
C LEU A 292 0.21 -11.83 5.09
N ASP A 293 0.13 -12.10 6.40
CA ASP A 293 0.44 -13.41 6.97
C ASP A 293 -0.52 -14.51 6.46
N LEU A 294 -1.79 -14.18 6.14
CA LEU A 294 -2.77 -15.16 5.62
C LEU A 294 -2.72 -15.35 4.10
N GLN A 295 -2.16 -14.39 3.34
CA GLN A 295 -2.31 -14.32 1.89
C GLN A 295 -0.99 -14.42 1.13
N PHE A 296 0.10 -13.82 1.63
CA PHE A 296 1.38 -13.82 0.95
C PHE A 296 1.93 -15.25 0.75
N PRO A 297 1.87 -16.17 1.74
CA PRO A 297 2.29 -17.55 1.51
C PRO A 297 1.46 -18.24 0.43
N ARG A 298 0.16 -17.96 0.35
CA ARG A 298 -0.74 -18.53 -0.67
C ARG A 298 -0.43 -18.01 -2.07
N MET A 299 -0.09 -16.74 -2.20
CA MET A 299 0.20 -16.12 -3.50
C MET A 299 1.62 -16.41 -3.98
N PHE A 300 2.62 -16.35 -3.10
CA PHE A 300 4.04 -16.33 -3.47
C PHE A 300 4.84 -17.55 -2.99
N GLY A 301 4.25 -18.40 -2.16
CA GLY A 301 4.94 -19.49 -1.48
C GLY A 301 5.72 -19.02 -0.25
N GLU A 302 6.03 -19.95 0.66
CA GLU A 302 6.63 -19.66 1.97
C GLU A 302 8.00 -18.95 1.88
N GLU A 303 8.85 -19.37 0.94
CA GLU A 303 10.20 -18.81 0.79
C GLU A 303 10.16 -17.31 0.42
N VAL A 304 9.40 -16.96 -0.63
CA VAL A 304 9.27 -15.57 -1.07
C VAL A 304 8.50 -14.76 -0.03
N SER A 305 7.41 -15.33 0.51
CA SER A 305 6.59 -14.68 1.51
C SER A 305 7.38 -14.32 2.77
N SER A 306 8.11 -15.27 3.35
CA SER A 306 8.89 -15.03 4.58
C SER A 306 9.90 -13.89 4.42
N ARG A 307 10.62 -13.84 3.29
CA ARG A 307 11.57 -12.76 2.98
C ARG A 307 10.89 -11.40 2.85
N VAL A 308 9.81 -11.33 2.06
CA VAL A 308 9.13 -10.05 1.78
C VAL A 308 8.38 -9.54 3.02
N VAL A 309 7.66 -10.42 3.72
CA VAL A 309 6.94 -10.08 4.94
C VAL A 309 7.90 -9.63 6.04
N HIS A 310 9.10 -10.23 6.14
CA HIS A 310 10.13 -9.77 7.06
C HIS A 310 10.55 -8.31 6.79
N ALA A 311 10.85 -7.97 5.52
CA ALA A 311 11.21 -6.61 5.14
C ALA A 311 10.08 -5.59 5.40
N ILE A 312 8.82 -6.00 5.20
CA ILE A 312 7.66 -5.16 5.52
C ILE A 312 7.53 -4.98 7.05
N LYS A 313 7.68 -6.06 7.85
CA LYS A 313 7.65 -5.99 9.32
C LYS A 313 8.75 -5.09 9.88
N GLU A 314 9.94 -5.13 9.29
CA GLU A 314 11.06 -4.24 9.61
C GLU A 314 10.70 -2.77 9.35
N ALA A 315 10.23 -2.43 8.14
CA ALA A 315 9.82 -1.07 7.81
C ALA A 315 8.68 -0.56 8.72
N PHE A 316 7.76 -1.45 9.12
CA PHE A 316 6.64 -1.10 9.99
C PHE A 316 7.03 -1.00 11.48
N GLY A 317 8.25 -1.41 11.86
CA GLY A 317 8.71 -1.42 13.25
C GLY A 317 7.95 -2.41 14.15
N VAL A 318 7.53 -3.54 13.57
CA VAL A 318 6.75 -4.59 14.25
C VAL A 318 7.36 -5.99 14.10
N LEU A 319 8.65 -6.03 13.75
CA LEU A 319 9.48 -7.23 13.79
C LEU A 319 9.79 -7.65 15.24
#